data_AF-A0A9D2I6R6-F1
#
_entry.id   AF-A0A9D2I6R6-F1
#
_cell.length_a   1.000
_cell.length_b   1.000
_cell.length_c   1.000
_cell.angle_alpha   90.00
_cell.angle_beta   90.00
_cell.angle_gamma   90.00
#
_symmetry.space_group_name_H-M   'P 1'
#
loop_
_entity.id
_entity.type
_entity.pdbx_description
1 polymer ?
#
loop_
_entity_poly.entity_id
_entity_poly.type
_entity_poly.pdbx_seq_one_letter_code
_entity_poly.pdbx_strand_id
1 'polypeptide(L)'
;MRKLRKGEQEIGEKRGEIKGEIKGKIKGKAESVLEVLEVYGQVPEYVKKRILEENDIGLLSAWLKEAAKAESIEDFQEKTGLKEPR
;
A
#
# COMPACT_ATOMS: atom_id res chain seq x y z
N MET A 1 41.01 6.96 -9.90
CA MET A 1 40.02 7.79 -9.16
C MET A 1 38.81 8.27 -9.98
N ARG A 2 38.91 8.73 -11.25
CA ARG A 2 37.72 9.17 -12.05
C ARG A 2 36.72 8.06 -12.38
N LYS A 3 37.17 6.82 -12.63
CA LYS A 3 36.31 5.68 -12.97
C LYS A 3 35.48 5.15 -11.78
N LEU A 4 35.99 5.27 -10.54
CA LEU A 4 35.29 4.83 -9.33
C LEU A 4 34.03 5.65 -9.05
N ARG A 5 34.12 6.98 -9.22
CA ARG A 5 32.97 7.90 -9.06
C ARG A 5 31.80 7.61 -10.00
N LYS A 6 32.08 7.13 -11.21
CA LYS A 6 31.04 6.79 -12.19
C LYS A 6 30.29 5.51 -11.77
N GLY A 7 31.00 4.49 -11.32
CA GLY A 7 30.37 3.25 -10.83
C GLY A 7 29.53 3.48 -9.57
N GLU A 8 30.00 4.30 -8.63
CA GLU A 8 29.25 4.66 -7.42
C GLU A 8 27.96 5.43 -7.76
N GLN A 9 28.03 6.36 -8.72
CA GLN A 9 26.87 7.10 -9.21
C GLN A 9 25.84 6.18 -9.87
N GLU A 10 26.25 5.30 -10.78
CA GLU A 10 25.36 4.35 -11.46
C GLU A 10 24.67 3.40 -10.46
N ILE A 11 25.37 2.97 -9.41
CA ILE A 11 24.78 2.16 -8.32
C ILE A 11 23.75 2.99 -7.54
N GLY A 12 24.05 4.26 -7.26
CA GLY A 12 23.13 5.19 -6.59
C GLY A 12 21.83 5.39 -7.37
N GLU A 13 21.95 5.65 -8.68
CA GLU A 13 20.82 5.83 -9.60
C GLU A 13 19.94 4.57 -9.64
N LYS A 14 20.52 3.39 -9.89
CA LYS A 14 19.79 2.12 -9.89
C LYS A 14 19.10 1.83 -8.55
N ARG A 15 19.76 2.12 -7.42
CA ARG A 15 19.14 1.96 -6.09
C ARG A 15 17.97 2.92 -5.91
N GLY A 16 18.07 4.14 -6.43
CA GLY A 16 17.00 5.13 -6.43
C GLY A 16 15.79 4.66 -7.23
N GLU A 17 16.01 4.18 -8.46
CA GLU A 17 14.97 3.64 -9.33
C GLU A 17 14.23 2.47 -8.68
N ILE A 18 14.96 1.46 -8.18
CA ILE A 18 14.35 0.30 -7.51
C ILE A 18 13.54 0.72 -6.29
N LYS A 19 14.07 1.61 -5.45
CA LYS A 19 13.34 2.13 -4.29
C LYS A 19 12.08 2.90 -4.70
N GLY A 20 12.15 3.67 -5.77
CA GLY A 20 11.02 4.41 -6.33
C GLY A 20 9.93 3.47 -6.83
N GLU A 21 10.30 2.43 -7.60
CA GLU A 21 9.37 1.43 -8.12
C GLU A 21 8.66 0.67 -6.98
N ILE A 22 9.41 0.24 -5.96
CA ILE A 22 8.83 -0.46 -4.80
C ILE A 22 7.83 0.44 -4.07
N LYS A 23 8.22 1.68 -3.75
CA LYS A 23 7.32 2.64 -3.09
C LYS A 23 6.08 2.95 -3.93
N GLY A 24 6.25 3.10 -5.24
CA GLY A 24 5.14 3.31 -6.17
C GLY A 24 4.16 2.15 -6.18
N LYS A 25 4.64 0.91 -6.20
CA LYS A 25 3.80 -0.30 -6.12
C LYS A 25 3.04 -0.39 -4.80
N ILE A 26 3.69 -0.08 -3.67
CA ILE A 26 3.04 -0.06 -2.34
C ILE A 26 1.91 0.98 -2.32
N LYS A 27 2.22 2.24 -2.69
CA LYS A 27 1.23 3.33 -2.71
C LYS A 27 0.05 3.02 -3.62
N GLY A 28 0.32 2.57 -4.85
CA GLY A 28 -0.73 2.21 -5.79
C GLY A 28 -1.62 1.09 -5.29
N LYS A 29 -1.04 0.09 -4.58
CA LYS A 29 -1.84 -1.01 -4.01
C LYS A 29 -2.74 -0.52 -2.87
N ALA A 30 -2.23 0.34 -1.98
CA ALA A 30 -3.02 0.96 -0.92
C ALA A 30 -4.18 1.79 -1.51
N GLU A 31 -3.91 2.60 -2.53
CA GLU A 31 -4.93 3.38 -3.25
C GLU A 31 -5.99 2.47 -3.86
N SER A 32 -5.61 1.34 -4.50
CA SER A 32 -6.58 0.37 -5.03
C SER A 32 -7.48 -0.26 -3.96
N VAL A 33 -6.97 -0.52 -2.75
CA VAL A 33 -7.81 -1.03 -1.66
C VAL A 33 -8.88 0.00 -1.29
N LEU A 34 -8.47 1.27 -1.15
CA LEU A 34 -9.39 2.35 -0.79
C LEU A 34 -10.45 2.59 -1.87
N GLU A 35 -10.05 2.63 -3.14
CA GLU A 35 -10.96 2.80 -4.28
C GLU A 35 -12.06 1.74 -4.31
N VAL A 36 -11.73 0.47 -4.00
CA VAL A 36 -12.73 -0.60 -3.91
C VAL A 36 -13.65 -0.39 -2.70
N LEU A 37 -13.11 0.03 -1.55
CA LEU A 37 -13.92 0.26 -0.35
C LEU A 37 -14.88 1.43 -0.49
N GLU A 38 -14.52 2.44 -1.28
CA GLU A 38 -15.37 3.61 -1.57
C GLU A 38 -16.69 3.22 -2.27
N VAL A 39 -16.77 2.05 -2.91
CA VAL A 39 -18.01 1.49 -3.47
C VAL A 39 -19.07 1.24 -2.39
N TYR A 40 -18.64 0.87 -1.18
CA TYR A 40 -19.55 0.58 -0.07
C TYR A 40 -19.91 1.83 0.76
N GLY A 41 -19.27 2.98 0.50
CA GLY A 41 -19.53 4.23 1.18
C GLY A 41 -18.26 4.93 1.67
N GLN A 42 -18.42 5.85 2.62
CA GLN A 42 -17.30 6.61 3.18
C GLN A 42 -16.39 5.72 4.03
N VAL A 43 -15.14 5.56 3.60
CA VAL A 43 -14.12 4.81 4.36
C VAL A 43 -13.77 5.55 5.66
N PRO A 44 -13.86 4.90 6.84
CA PRO A 44 -13.45 5.49 8.10
C PRO A 44 -11.99 5.95 8.08
N GLU A 45 -11.70 7.12 8.66
CA GLU A 45 -10.37 7.74 8.55
C GLU A 45 -9.25 6.87 9.12
N TYR A 46 -9.52 6.12 10.20
CA TYR A 46 -8.50 5.21 10.76
C TYR A 46 -8.18 4.04 9.83
N VAL A 47 -9.18 3.51 9.11
CA VAL A 47 -9.00 2.46 8.10
C VAL A 47 -8.17 3.01 6.96
N LYS A 48 -8.55 4.19 6.46
CA LYS A 48 -7.83 4.92 5.42
C LYS A 48 -6.35 5.12 5.79
N LYS A 49 -6.11 5.68 6.98
CA LYS A 49 -4.76 5.91 7.49
C LYS A 49 -3.95 4.61 7.60
N ARG A 50 -4.53 3.56 8.19
CA ARG A 50 -3.84 2.28 8.38
C ARG A 50 -3.47 1.61 7.06
N ILE A 51 -4.31 1.73 6.03
CA ILE A 51 -4.04 1.23 4.68
C ILE A 51 -2.93 2.04 4.00
N LEU A 52 -2.98 3.38 4.07
CA LEU A 52 -1.98 4.26 3.46
C LEU A 52 -0.59 4.15 4.12
N GLU A 53 -0.53 3.80 5.40
CA GLU A 53 0.72 3.61 6.15
C GLU A 53 1.29 2.18 6.00
N GLU A 54 0.56 1.25 5.38
CA GLU A 54 1.03 -0.13 5.17
C GLU A 54 2.12 -0.18 4.08
N ASN A 55 3.20 -0.91 4.36
CA ASN A 55 4.33 -1.09 3.45
C ASN A 55 4.51 -2.56 3.00
N ASP A 56 3.79 -3.50 3.61
CA ASP A 56 3.74 -4.89 3.18
C ASP A 56 2.76 -5.03 2.01
N ILE A 57 3.32 -5.20 0.81
CA ILE A 57 2.56 -5.40 -0.42
C ILE A 57 1.73 -6.70 -0.41
N GLY A 58 2.17 -7.72 0.34
CA GLY A 58 1.44 -8.97 0.53
C GLY A 58 0.17 -8.74 1.34
N LEU A 59 0.27 -7.97 2.43
CA LEU A 59 -0.87 -7.59 3.25
C LEU A 59 -1.84 -6.68 2.49
N LEU A 60 -1.35 -5.66 1.77
CA LEU A 60 -2.17 -4.83 0.90
C LEU A 60 -2.87 -5.66 -0.19
N SER A 61 -2.20 -6.68 -0.73
CA SER A 61 -2.81 -7.60 -1.70
C SER A 61 -3.89 -8.48 -1.08
N ALA A 62 -3.71 -8.91 0.18
CA ALA A 62 -4.73 -9.65 0.91
C ALA A 62 -5.95 -8.77 1.18
N TRP A 63 -5.74 -7.54 1.68
CA TRP A 63 -6.83 -6.58 1.89
C TRP A 63 -7.56 -6.23 0.60
N LEU A 64 -6.88 -6.07 -0.54
CA LEU A 64 -7.55 -5.83 -1.81
C LEU A 64 -8.50 -6.97 -2.19
N LYS A 65 -8.08 -8.23 -1.96
CA LYS A 65 -8.92 -9.40 -2.22
C LYS A 65 -10.10 -9.47 -1.28
N GLU A 66 -9.94 -9.06 -0.02
CA GLU A 66 -11.05 -9.03 0.94
C GLU A 66 -12.01 -7.88 0.66
N ALA A 67 -11.52 -6.69 0.30
CA ALA A 67 -12.35 -5.56 -0.13
C ALA A 67 -13.21 -5.92 -1.36
N ALA A 68 -12.63 -6.64 -2.33
CA ALA A 68 -13.35 -7.09 -3.53
C ALA A 68 -14.42 -8.16 -3.26
N LYS A 69 -14.38 -8.85 -2.11
CA LYS A 69 -15.38 -9.85 -1.69
C LYS A 69 -16.30 -9.34 -0.59
N ALA A 70 -16.06 -8.13 -0.08
CA ALA A 70 -16.80 -7.61 1.04
C ALA A 70 -18.22 -7.25 0.60
N GLU A 71 -19.15 -7.26 1.56
CA GLU A 71 -20.51 -6.76 1.33
C GLU A 71 -20.73 -5.36 1.92
N SER A 72 -19.84 -4.92 2.80
CA SER A 72 -19.81 -3.57 3.36
C SER A 72 -18.41 -3.22 3.90
N ILE A 73 -18.23 -1.98 4.35
CA ILE A 73 -17.01 -1.57 5.06
C ILE A 73 -16.84 -2.37 6.34
N GLU A 74 -17.91 -2.55 7.11
CA GLU A 74 -17.90 -3.30 8.38
C GLU A 74 -17.47 -4.76 8.15
N ASP A 75 -18.02 -5.43 7.13
CA ASP A 75 -17.63 -6.81 6.77
C ASP A 75 -16.14 -6.90 6.38
N PHE A 76 -15.63 -5.94 5.61
CA PHE A 76 -14.20 -5.86 5.32
C PHE A 76 -13.37 -5.73 6.61
N GLN A 77 -13.76 -4.87 7.53
CA GLN A 77 -13.04 -4.66 8.79
C GLN A 77 -13.06 -5.88 9.70
N GLU A 78 -14.17 -6.62 9.72
CA GLU A 78 -14.26 -7.89 10.44
C GLU A 78 -13.31 -8.94 9.87
N LYS A 79 -13.31 -9.12 8.54
CA LYS A 79 -12.45 -10.10 7.84
C LYS A 79 -10.96 -9.78 7.94
N THR A 80 -10.60 -8.50 8.01
CA THR A 80 -9.20 -8.04 8.01
C THR A 80 -8.66 -7.72 9.40
N GLY A 81 -9.53 -7.60 10.40
CA GLY A 81 -9.14 -7.17 11.75
C GLY A 81 -8.78 -5.69 11.86
N LEU A 82 -9.05 -4.87 10.84
CA LEU A 82 -8.89 -3.41 10.83
C LEU A 82 -9.97 -2.75 11.68
N LYS A 83 -9.92 -2.99 12.99
CA LYS A 83 -10.86 -2.46 13.98
C LYS A 83 -10.40 -1.10 14.49
N GLU A 84 -11.37 -0.32 14.95
CA GLU A 84 -11.11 0.98 15.54
C GLU A 84 -10.12 0.84 16.72
N PRO A 85 -9.08 1.69 16.79
CA PRO A 85 -8.21 1.71 17.95
C PRO A 85 -9.02 2.08 19.20
N ARG A 86 -8.87 1.29 20.27
CA ARG A 86 -9.48 1.59 21.58
C ARG A 86 -8.70 2.67 22.32
#